data_AF-A0A7V2XSP9-F1
#
_entry.id   AF-A0A7V2XSP9-F1
#
_cell.length_a   1.000
_cell.length_b   1.000
_cell.length_c   1.000
_cell.angle_alpha   90.00
_cell.angle_beta   90.00
_cell.angle_gamma   90.00
#
_symmetry.space_group_name_H-M   'P 1'
#
loop_
_entity.id
_entity.type
_entity.pdbx_description
1 polymer ?
#
loop_
_entity_poly.entity_id
_entity_poly.type
_entity_poly.pdbx_seq_one_letter_code
_entity_poly.pdbx_strand_id
1 'polypeptide(L)'
;MKRKPSVYRPPAAKAVRRFSLSGTPEMKCQKMLRAINDYVDGVLDPAICEGFESHLAGCNPCQIVVDNVRQTITLYKAGKPYPMPVGCSRRLHRLIRERWKAKPE
;
A
#
# COMPACT_ATOMS: atom_id res chain seq x y z
N MET A 1 15.72 7.58 -22.63
CA MET A 1 14.80 8.10 -21.60
C MET A 1 15.37 7.79 -20.22
N LYS A 2 15.99 8.77 -19.54
CA LYS A 2 16.56 8.57 -18.20
C LYS A 2 15.41 8.63 -17.18
N ARG A 3 14.99 7.48 -16.65
CA ARG A 3 13.92 7.38 -15.64
C ARG A 3 14.44 8.00 -14.33
N LYS A 4 13.65 8.90 -13.73
CA LYS A 4 14.01 9.52 -12.45
C LYS A 4 13.91 8.46 -11.33
N PRO A 5 14.85 8.44 -10.37
CA PRO A 5 14.76 7.53 -9.23
C PRO A 5 13.51 7.87 -8.43
N SER A 6 12.66 6.86 -8.19
CA SER A 6 11.50 6.98 -7.32
C SER A 6 12.00 7.11 -5.89
N VAL A 7 12.27 8.35 -5.45
CA VAL A 7 12.61 8.65 -4.06
C VAL A 7 11.40 8.29 -3.21
N TYR A 8 11.45 7.12 -2.56
CA TYR A 8 10.44 6.70 -1.60
C TYR A 8 10.34 7.77 -0.51
N ARG A 9 9.13 8.35 -0.36
CA ARG A 9 8.84 9.29 0.73
C ARG A 9 8.00 8.53 1.76
N PRO A 10 8.59 8.06 2.86
CA PRO A 10 7.86 7.27 3.85
C PRO A 10 6.69 8.09 4.43
N PRO A 11 5.48 7.52 4.53
CA PRO A 11 4.42 8.11 5.34
C PRO A 11 4.75 7.99 6.83
N ALA A 12 4.26 8.94 7.62
CA ALA A 12 4.51 9.00 9.07
C ALA A 12 4.17 7.66 9.76
N ALA A 13 5.21 7.09 10.37
CA ALA A 13 5.24 5.98 11.33
C ALA A 13 3.91 5.22 11.52
N LYS A 14 3.68 4.18 10.71
CA LYS A 14 2.77 3.09 11.07
C LYS A 14 3.59 1.92 11.62
N ALA A 15 2.99 1.16 12.54
CA ALA A 15 3.60 0.01 13.21
C ALA A 15 4.27 -0.93 12.21
N VAL A 16 5.61 -0.93 12.22
CA VAL A 16 6.45 -1.66 11.29
C VAL A 16 6.43 -3.14 11.64
N ARG A 17 6.11 -3.99 10.67
CA ARG A 17 6.22 -5.45 10.83
C ARG A 17 7.67 -5.87 10.63
N ARG A 18 8.22 -6.56 11.63
CA ARG A 18 9.63 -7.00 11.65
C ARG A 18 9.81 -8.19 10.70
N PHE A 19 10.51 -7.99 9.58
CA PHE A 19 10.78 -9.03 8.57
C PHE A 19 12.28 -9.37 8.53
N SER A 20 12.63 -10.65 8.46
CA SER A 20 14.03 -11.11 8.51
C SER A 20 14.50 -11.56 7.12
N LEU A 21 15.56 -10.92 6.60
CA LEU A 21 16.16 -11.20 5.30
C LEU A 21 17.48 -11.97 5.44
N SER A 22 17.41 -13.29 5.61
CA SER A 22 18.54 -14.20 5.41
C SER A 22 18.28 -15.14 4.23
N GLY A 23 19.14 -15.13 3.19
CA GLY A 23 19.04 -16.08 2.06
C GLY A 23 19.76 -15.67 0.76
N THR A 24 20.36 -16.67 0.09
CA THR A 24 21.11 -16.69 -1.17
C THR A 24 20.39 -16.10 -2.40
N PRO A 25 21.10 -15.69 -3.47
CA PRO A 25 20.59 -14.81 -4.55
C PRO A 25 19.33 -15.30 -5.29
N GLU A 26 19.12 -16.60 -5.43
CA GLU A 26 17.95 -17.15 -6.14
C GLU A 26 16.67 -17.16 -5.27
N MET A 27 16.82 -17.12 -3.94
CA MET A 27 15.72 -17.11 -2.96
C MET A 27 15.27 -15.70 -2.54
N LYS A 28 15.85 -14.65 -3.14
CA LYS A 28 15.54 -13.26 -2.79
C LYS A 28 14.25 -12.77 -3.45
N CYS A 29 13.97 -13.14 -4.71
CA CYS A 29 12.78 -12.68 -5.42
C CYS A 29 11.46 -13.19 -4.81
N GLN A 30 11.37 -14.46 -4.40
CA GLN A 30 10.14 -14.98 -3.79
C GLN A 30 9.84 -14.35 -2.41
N LYS A 31 10.89 -14.14 -1.60
CA LYS A 31 10.76 -13.44 -0.32
C LYS A 31 10.38 -11.96 -0.53
N MET A 32 10.92 -11.34 -1.57
CA MET A 32 10.61 -9.97 -2.02
C MET A 32 9.14 -9.84 -2.45
N LEU A 33 8.63 -10.74 -3.30
CA LEU A 33 7.24 -10.70 -3.78
C LEU A 33 6.22 -10.68 -2.63
N ARG A 34 6.52 -11.36 -1.52
CA ARG A 34 5.67 -11.35 -0.32
C ARG A 34 5.67 -10.00 0.41
N ALA A 35 6.73 -9.22 0.28
CA ALA A 35 6.91 -7.92 0.94
C ALA A 35 6.52 -6.71 0.04
N ILE A 36 6.09 -6.95 -1.21
CA ILE A 36 5.70 -5.87 -2.14
C ILE A 36 4.49 -5.09 -1.63
N ASN A 37 3.51 -5.74 -1.01
CA ASN A 37 2.33 -5.04 -0.47
C ASN A 37 2.75 -4.00 0.59
N ASP A 38 3.55 -4.45 1.57
CA ASP A 38 4.06 -3.60 2.65
C ASP A 38 4.95 -2.46 2.11
N TYR A 39 5.75 -2.73 1.08
CA TYR A 39 6.58 -1.72 0.40
C TYR A 39 5.74 -0.65 -0.30
N VAL A 40 4.72 -1.05 -1.07
CA VAL A 40 3.87 -0.12 -1.83
C VAL A 40 2.93 0.67 -0.91
N ASP A 41 2.53 0.08 0.22
CA ASP A 41 1.77 0.76 1.28
C ASP A 41 2.63 1.66 2.17
N GLY A 42 3.96 1.60 2.05
CA GLY A 42 4.91 2.41 2.81
C GLY A 42 4.98 2.04 4.30
N VAL A 43 4.66 0.79 4.63
CA VAL A 43 4.67 0.25 6.01
C VAL A 43 5.84 -0.72 6.25
N LEU A 44 6.69 -0.91 5.24
CA LEU A 44 7.90 -1.71 5.34
C LEU A 44 8.97 -1.00 6.18
N ASP A 45 9.71 -1.78 6.96
CA ASP A 45 10.82 -1.29 7.78
C ASP A 45 11.86 -0.55 6.92
N PRO A 46 12.33 0.65 7.33
CA PRO A 46 13.31 1.43 6.57
C PRO A 46 14.59 0.65 6.23
N ALA A 47 15.09 -0.18 7.15
CA ALA A 47 16.30 -0.98 6.94
C ALA A 47 16.08 -2.07 5.86
N ILE A 48 14.85 -2.52 5.69
CA ILE A 48 14.46 -3.50 4.68
C ILE A 48 14.18 -2.81 3.35
N CYS A 49 13.64 -1.59 3.38
CA CYS A 49 13.43 -0.75 2.19
C CYS A 49 14.73 -0.51 1.41
N GLU A 50 15.86 -0.24 2.08
CA GLU A 50 17.15 -0.03 1.39
C GLU A 50 17.59 -1.28 0.61
N GLY A 51 17.49 -2.47 1.23
CA GLY A 51 17.76 -3.74 0.55
C GLY A 51 16.79 -3.99 -0.61
N PHE A 52 15.53 -3.56 -0.46
CA PHE A 52 14.49 -3.61 -1.49
C PHE A 52 14.86 -2.75 -2.70
N GLU A 53 15.27 -1.50 -2.47
CA GLU A 53 15.64 -0.55 -3.52
C GLU A 53 16.90 -0.99 -4.27
N SER A 54 17.89 -1.55 -3.58
CA SER A 54 19.08 -2.11 -4.21
C SER A 54 18.74 -3.28 -5.15
N HIS A 55 17.84 -4.18 -4.75
CA HIS A 55 17.39 -5.27 -5.63
C HIS A 55 16.56 -4.74 -6.81
N LEU A 56 15.65 -3.79 -6.57
CA LEU A 56 14.86 -3.17 -7.63
C LEU A 56 15.78 -2.48 -8.65
N ALA A 57 16.89 -1.87 -8.24
CA ALA A 57 17.84 -1.25 -9.16
C ALA A 57 18.48 -2.27 -10.13
N GLY A 58 18.68 -3.52 -9.70
CA GLY A 58 19.34 -4.57 -10.48
C GLY A 58 18.43 -5.60 -11.15
N CYS A 59 17.13 -5.61 -10.87
CA CYS A 59 16.21 -6.68 -11.28
C CYS A 59 14.98 -6.14 -12.05
N ASN A 60 15.06 -6.17 -13.39
CA ASN A 60 13.98 -5.73 -14.27
C ASN A 60 12.63 -6.46 -14.03
N PRO A 61 12.57 -7.79 -13.82
CA PRO A 61 11.31 -8.47 -13.51
C PRO A 61 10.62 -7.92 -12.26
N CYS A 62 11.37 -7.66 -11.19
CA CYS A 62 10.81 -7.13 -9.94
C CYS A 62 10.35 -5.68 -10.07
N GLN A 63 11.05 -4.87 -10.87
CA GLN A 63 10.58 -3.51 -11.22
C GLN A 63 9.21 -3.56 -11.88
N ILE A 64 9.03 -4.42 -12.88
CA ILE A 64 7.77 -4.59 -13.60
C ILE A 64 6.63 -4.96 -12.64
N VAL A 65 6.87 -5.88 -11.69
CA VAL A 65 5.83 -6.27 -10.71
C VAL A 65 5.42 -5.08 -9.83
N VAL A 66 6.39 -4.33 -9.28
CA VAL A 66 6.10 -3.17 -8.43
C VAL A 66 5.35 -2.09 -9.21
N ASP A 67 5.76 -1.82 -10.45
CA ASP A 67 5.11 -0.84 -11.31
C ASP A 67 3.65 -1.23 -11.59
N ASN A 68 3.37 -2.50 -11.91
CA ASN A 68 2.02 -3.01 -12.11
C ASN A 68 1.14 -2.84 -10.86
N VAL A 69 1.68 -3.14 -9.68
CA VAL A 69 0.94 -2.97 -8.42
C VAL A 69 0.61 -1.49 -8.18
N ARG A 70 1.59 -0.58 -8.37
CA ARG A 70 1.37 0.87 -8.25
C ARG A 70 0.34 1.39 -9.25
N GLN A 71 0.39 0.91 -10.48
CA GLN A 71 -0.57 1.27 -11.52
C GLN A 71 -1.97 0.76 -11.19
N THR A 72 -2.09 -0.47 -10.68
CA THR A 72 -3.36 -1.01 -10.18
C THR A 72 -3.93 -0.15 -9.07
N ILE A 73 -3.13 0.21 -8.06
CA ILE A 73 -3.56 1.13 -6.99
C ILE A 73 -4.00 2.48 -7.55
N THR A 74 -3.28 3.02 -8.53
CA THR A 74 -3.62 4.29 -9.17
C THR A 74 -4.97 4.20 -9.87
N LEU A 75 -5.24 3.12 -10.62
CA LEU A 75 -6.53 2.91 -11.29
C LEU A 75 -7.69 2.80 -10.30
N TYR A 76 -7.51 2.08 -9.19
CA TYR A 76 -8.52 1.97 -8.13
C TYR A 76 -8.74 3.31 -7.40
N LYS A 77 -7.68 4.07 -7.13
CA LYS A 77 -7.77 5.41 -6.51
C LYS A 77 -8.35 6.45 -7.47
N ALA A 78 -8.14 6.30 -8.77
CA ALA A 78 -8.76 7.11 -9.81
C ALA A 78 -10.24 6.76 -10.05
N GLY A 79 -10.82 5.90 -9.21
CA GLY A 79 -12.22 5.51 -9.26
C GLY A 79 -13.14 6.72 -9.44
N LYS A 80 -13.91 6.69 -10.54
CA LYS A 80 -14.96 7.67 -10.79
C LYS A 80 -15.91 7.67 -9.58
N PRO A 81 -16.29 8.82 -9.01
CA PRO A 81 -17.23 8.87 -7.91
C PRO A 81 -18.49 8.11 -8.29
N TYR A 82 -18.77 7.00 -7.61
CA TYR A 82 -20.02 6.28 -7.82
C TYR A 82 -21.14 7.10 -7.19
N PRO A 83 -22.21 7.44 -7.94
CA PRO A 83 -23.30 8.22 -7.39
C PRO A 83 -23.92 7.44 -6.23
N MET A 84 -23.95 8.06 -5.06
CA MET A 84 -24.51 7.43 -3.87
C MET A 84 -26.00 7.15 -4.09
N PRO A 85 -26.51 5.94 -3.79
CA PRO A 85 -27.92 5.62 -3.97
C PRO A 85 -28.83 6.64 -3.27
N VAL A 86 -29.89 7.05 -3.96
CA VAL A 86 -30.81 8.09 -3.46
C VAL A 86 -31.35 7.68 -2.10
N GLY A 87 -31.15 8.54 -1.10
CA GLY A 87 -31.62 8.30 0.27
C GLY A 87 -30.66 7.48 1.16
N CYS A 88 -29.53 6.97 0.65
CA CYS A 88 -28.52 6.30 1.47
C CYS A 88 -27.98 7.23 2.57
N SER A 89 -27.58 8.47 2.21
CA SER A 89 -27.15 9.48 3.18
C SER A 89 -28.23 9.81 4.22
N ARG A 90 -29.50 9.94 3.80
CA ARG A 90 -30.62 10.20 4.74
C ARG A 90 -30.79 9.05 5.74
N ARG A 91 -30.77 7.80 5.26
CA ARG A 91 -30.87 6.60 6.11
C ARG A 91 -29.70 6.52 7.07
N LEU A 92 -28.48 6.76 6.62
CA LEU A 92 -27.27 6.76 7.44
C LEU A 92 -27.36 7.82 8.55
N HIS A 93 -27.67 9.08 8.20
CA HIS A 93 -27.82 10.16 9.18
C HIS A 93 -28.92 9.87 10.21
N ARG A 94 -30.03 9.27 9.79
CA ARG A 94 -31.10 8.84 10.71
C ARG A 94 -30.58 7.81 11.70
N LEU A 95 -29.94 6.74 11.21
CA LEU A 95 -29.41 5.65 12.05
C LEU A 95 -28.36 6.16 13.05
N ILE A 96 -27.45 7.02 12.62
CA ILE A 96 -26.43 7.61 13.51
C ILE A 96 -27.10 8.43 14.61
N ARG A 97 -28.10 9.26 14.29
CA ARG A 97 -28.84 10.05 15.29
C ARG A 97 -29.63 9.19 16.26
N GLU A 98 -30.31 8.16 15.77
CA GLU A 98 -31.04 7.21 16.62
C GLU A 98 -30.09 6.51 17.60
N ARG A 99 -28.94 6.02 17.11
CA ARG A 99 -27.91 5.39 17.97
C ARG A 99 -27.27 6.35 18.95
N TRP A 100 -27.06 7.60 18.57
CA TRP A 100 -26.52 8.62 19.48
C TRP A 100 -27.49 8.93 20.63
N LYS A 101 -28.79 9.05 20.32
CA LYS A 101 -29.83 9.26 21.33
C LYS A 101 -30.08 8.04 22.22
N ALA A 102 -29.90 6.84 21.65
CA ALA A 102 -30.10 5.59 22.35
C ALA A 102 -28.86 5.13 23.14
N LYS A 103 -27.77 5.90 23.16
CA LYS A 103 -26.65 5.63 24.05
C LYS A 103 -27.09 6.05 25.45
N PRO A 104 -27.34 5.12 26.39
CA PRO A 104 -27.41 5.49 27.80
C PRO A 104 -26.01 5.95 28.20
N GLU A 105 -25.91 6.85 29.18
CA GLU A 105 -24.62 7.19 29.80
C GLU A 105 -23.84 5.94 30.21
#